data_AF-A0AAW5L668-F1
#
_entry.id   AF-A0AAW5L668-F1
#
_cell.length_a   1.000
_cell.length_b   1.000
_cell.length_c   1.000
_cell.angle_alpha   90.00
_cell.angle_beta   90.00
_cell.angle_gamma   90.00
#
_symmetry.space_group_name_H-M   'P 1'
#
loop_
_entity.id
_entity.type
_entity.pdbx_description
1 polymer ?
#
loop_
_entity_poly.entity_id
_entity_poly.type
_entity_poly.pdbx_seq_one_letter_code
_entity_poly.pdbx_strand_id
1 'polypeptide(L)' 'FTVFAGIAQFERDLTSERTKEGILAAKKRGKYPGRPSVDKEKLSYAFYLMEQGTSITEAAEKAGVSRMTLYRNMD' A
#
# COMPACT_ATOMS: atom_id res chain seq x y z
N PHE A 1 -1.98 41.40 -0.77
CA PHE A 1 -2.40 40.05 -0.32
C PHE A 1 -1.25 39.09 -0.02
N THR A 2 0.01 39.46 -0.24
CA THR A 2 1.19 38.58 -0.12
C THR A 2 1.52 38.15 1.31
N VAL A 3 1.35 39.02 2.31
CA VAL A 3 1.70 38.72 3.70
C VAL A 3 0.83 37.60 4.28
N PHE A 4 -0.49 37.71 4.13
CA PHE A 4 -1.41 36.67 4.60
C PHE A 4 -1.27 35.35 3.83
N ALA A 5 -0.96 35.41 2.53
CA ALA A 5 -0.65 34.22 1.75
C ALA A 5 0.64 33.52 2.25
N GLY A 6 1.66 34.30 2.60
CA GLY A 6 2.91 33.79 3.18
C GLY A 6 2.69 33.11 4.54
N ILE A 7 1.89 33.73 5.42
CA ILE A 7 1.55 33.15 6.73
C ILE A 7 0.75 31.85 6.57
N ALA A 8 -0.25 31.85 5.68
CA ALA A 8 -1.05 30.65 5.42
C ALA A 8 -0.20 29.48 4.87
N GLN A 9 0.82 29.77 4.07
CA GLN A 9 1.74 28.75 3.58
C GLN A 9 2.64 28.21 4.70
N PHE A 10 3.18 29.11 5.54
CA PHE A 10 4.00 28.73 6.69
C PHE A 10 3.26 27.81 7.68
N GLU A 11 1.99 28.11 7.98
CA GLU A 11 1.17 27.27 8.86
C GLU A 11 0.90 25.88 8.27
N ARG A 12 0.69 25.79 6.95
CA ARG A 12 0.54 24.51 6.24
C ARG A 12 1.81 23.68 6.31
N ASP A 13 2.95 24.31 6.11
CA ASP A 13 4.26 23.62 6.14
C ASP A 13 4.52 23.06 7.55
N LEU A 14 4.30 23.86 8.61
CA LEU A 14 4.40 23.39 9.99
C LEU A 14 3.45 22.22 10.30
N THR A 15 2.22 22.27 9.80
CA THR A 15 1.24 21.19 10.00
C THR A 15 1.69 19.90 9.29
N SER A 16 2.25 20.04 8.07
CA SER A 16 2.80 18.94 7.29
C SER A 16 3.99 18.28 7.98
N GLU A 17 4.91 19.08 8.53
CA GLU A 17 6.08 18.60 9.29
C GLU A 17 5.65 17.77 10.50
N ARG A 18 4.77 18.30 11.35
CA ARG A 18 4.25 17.56 12.51
C ARG A 18 3.56 16.25 12.13
N THR A 19 2.81 16.25 11.03
CA THR A 19 2.16 15.03 10.53
C THR A 19 3.20 13.98 10.13
N LYS A 20 4.26 14.39 9.43
CA LYS A 20 5.36 13.49 9.04
C LYS A 20 6.08 12.92 10.26
N GLU A 21 6.38 13.74 11.25
CA GLU A 21 6.97 13.29 12.52
C GLU A 21 6.10 12.27 13.23
N GLY A 22 4.78 12.51 13.29
CA GLY A 22 3.81 11.58 13.85
C GLY A 22 3.79 10.23 13.11
N ILE A 23 3.82 10.26 11.78
CA ILE A 23 3.89 9.05 10.93
C ILE A 23 5.20 8.30 11.19
N LEU A 24 6.34 8.99 11.28
CA LEU A 24 7.63 8.37 11.57
C LEU A 24 7.63 7.71 12.96
N ALA A 25 7.08 8.38 13.97
CA ALA A 25 6.93 7.80 15.30
C ALA A 25 5.99 6.58 15.31
N ALA A 26 4.91 6.60 14.52
CA ALA A 26 4.02 5.45 14.36
C ALA A 26 4.72 4.27 13.66
N LYS A 27 5.50 4.54 12.60
CA LYS A 27 6.32 3.53 11.91
C LYS A 27 7.35 2.89 12.85
N LYS A 28 8.01 3.68 13.71
CA LYS A 28 8.93 3.17 14.75
C LYS A 28 8.24 2.22 15.73
N ARG A 29 6.94 2.42 15.99
CA ARG A 29 6.10 1.51 16.81
C ARG A 29 5.52 0.32 16.01
N GLY A 30 5.92 0.14 14.75
CA GLY A 30 5.43 -0.94 13.88
C GLY A 30 4.06 -0.68 13.25
N LYS A 31 3.49 0.51 13.39
CA LYS A 31 2.23 0.88 12.71
C LYS A 31 2.54 1.54 11.37
N TYR A 32 2.09 0.92 10.28
CA TYR A 32 2.28 1.42 8.93
C TYR A 32 0.95 1.96 8.39
N PRO A 33 0.76 3.31 8.38
CA PRO A 33 -0.43 3.89 7.78
C PRO A 33 -0.39 3.71 6.26
N GLY A 34 -1.53 3.37 5.66
CA GLY A 34 -1.66 3.14 4.22
C GLY A 34 -2.61 1.98 3.92
N ARG A 35 -2.75 1.65 2.63
CA ARG A 35 -3.50 0.47 2.20
C ARG A 35 -2.77 -0.79 2.69
N PRO A 36 -3.44 -1.73 3.39
CA PRO A 36 -2.84 -3.00 3.76
C PRO A 36 -2.26 -3.73 2.55
N SER A 37 -1.12 -4.39 2.74
CA SER A 37 -0.55 -5.26 1.72
C SER A 37 -1.50 -6.41 1.42
N VAL A 38 -1.35 -7.00 0.24
CA VAL A 38 -2.07 -8.22 -0.12
C VAL A 38 -1.62 -9.34 0.80
N ASP A 39 -2.57 -10.19 1.17
CA ASP A 39 -2.32 -11.38 1.96
C ASP A 39 -1.32 -12.31 1.26
N LYS A 40 -0.21 -12.61 1.94
CA LYS A 40 0.86 -13.44 1.41
C LYS A 40 0.41 -14.88 1.20
N GLU A 41 -0.46 -15.40 2.07
CA GLU A 41 -0.94 -16.78 1.97
C GLU A 41 -1.77 -16.98 0.71
N LYS A 42 -2.61 -16.00 0.36
CA LYS A 42 -3.39 -15.99 -0.89
C LYS A 42 -2.49 -15.94 -2.12
N LEU A 43 -1.42 -15.13 -2.08
CA LEU A 43 -0.45 -15.07 -3.16
C LEU A 43 0.28 -16.42 -3.33
N SER A 44 0.77 -17.00 -2.23
CA SER A 44 1.42 -18.32 -2.25
C SER A 44 0.50 -19.41 -2.79
N TYR A 45 -0.77 -19.41 -2.38
CA TYR A 45 -1.76 -20.37 -2.89
C TYR A 45 -2.04 -20.18 -4.38
N ALA A 46 -2.13 -18.93 -4.86
CA ALA A 46 -2.28 -18.66 -6.29
C ALA A 46 -1.08 -19.14 -7.11
N PHE A 47 0.15 -18.89 -6.63
CA PHE A 47 1.37 -19.36 -7.29
C PHE A 47 1.45 -20.88 -7.33
N TYR A 48 1.09 -21.54 -6.23
CA TYR A 48 1.00 -22.99 -6.18
C TYR A 48 0.03 -23.54 -7.25
N LEU A 49 -1.16 -22.96 -7.40
CA LEU A 49 -2.12 -23.37 -8.44
C LEU A 49 -1.57 -23.18 -9.85
N MET A 50 -0.81 -22.11 -10.09
CA MET A 50 -0.17 -21.84 -11.37
C MET A 50 0.92 -22.85 -11.69
N GLU A 51 1.72 -23.27 -10.71
CA GLU A 51 2.71 -24.34 -10.90
C GLU A 51 2.08 -25.68 -11.26
N GLN A 52 0.86 -25.95 -10.78
CA GLN A 52 0.06 -27.12 -11.17
C GLN A 52 -0.58 -27.01 -12.56
N GLY A 53 -0.30 -25.93 -13.31
CA GLY A 53 -0.79 -25.71 -14.68
C GLY A 53 -2.15 -25.01 -14.77
N THR A 54 -2.66 -24.45 -13.67
CA THR A 54 -3.91 -23.66 -13.68
C THR A 54 -3.69 -22.32 -14.37
N SER A 55 -4.68 -21.84 -15.14
CA SER A 55 -4.59 -20.51 -15.76
C SER A 55 -4.53 -19.39 -14.71
N ILE A 56 -3.87 -18.28 -15.02
CA ILE A 56 -3.73 -17.12 -14.10
C ILE A 56 -5.11 -16.61 -13.65
N THR A 57 -6.09 -16.58 -14.55
CA THR A 57 -7.46 -16.15 -14.25
C THR A 57 -8.11 -17.06 -13.21
N GLU A 58 -8.02 -18.37 -13.39
CA GLU A 58 -8.63 -19.35 -12.51
C GLU A 58 -7.88 -19.44 -11.16
N ALA A 59 -6.56 -19.31 -11.16
CA ALA A 59 -5.76 -19.23 -9.94
C ALA A 59 -6.12 -17.97 -9.11
N ALA A 60 -6.32 -16.83 -9.76
CA ALA A 60 -6.73 -15.58 -9.11
C ALA A 60 -8.11 -15.71 -8.44
N GLU A 61 -9.08 -16.30 -9.15
CA GLU A 61 -10.43 -16.55 -8.63
C GLU A 61 -10.40 -17.50 -7.44
N LYS A 62 -9.70 -18.64 -7.56
CA LYS A 62 -9.57 -19.63 -6.48
C LYS A 62 -8.86 -19.07 -5.24
N ALA A 63 -7.86 -18.21 -5.42
CA ALA A 63 -7.14 -17.57 -4.32
C ALA A 63 -7.82 -16.31 -3.77
N GLY A 64 -8.91 -15.85 -4.39
CA GLY A 64 -9.65 -14.66 -3.96
C GLY A 64 -8.83 -13.37 -4.10
N VAL A 65 -7.98 -13.28 -5.12
CA VAL A 65 -7.16 -12.09 -5.45
C VAL A 65 -7.48 -11.62 -6.86
N SER A 66 -7.28 -10.33 -7.14
CA SER A 66 -7.46 -9.82 -8.51
C SER A 66 -6.36 -10.34 -9.43
N ARG A 67 -6.67 -10.62 -10.71
CA ARG A 67 -5.67 -10.94 -11.74
C ARG A 67 -4.52 -9.91 -11.79
N MET A 68 -4.85 -8.62 -11.67
CA MET A 68 -3.86 -7.54 -11.66
C MET A 68 -2.94 -7.60 -10.44
N THR A 69 -3.44 -8.15 -9.33
CA THR A 69 -2.62 -8.40 -8.14
C THR A 69 -1.62 -9.53 -8.38
N LEU A 70 -1.98 -10.59 -9.11
CA LEU A 70 -1.00 -11.61 -9.50
C LEU A 70 0.04 -11.05 -10.47
N TYR A 71 -0.38 -10.38 -11.55
CA TYR A 71 0.55 -9.76 -12.50
C TYR A 71 1.58 -8.85 -11.82
N ARG A 72 1.15 -7.99 -10.89
CA ARG A 72 2.05 -7.09 -10.14
C ARG A 72 3.09 -7.82 -9.26
N ASN A 73 2.86 -9.08 -8.93
CA ASN A 73 3.77 -9.90 -8.12
C ASN A 73 4.50 -10.97 -8.95
N MET A 74 4.31 -10.99 -10.29
CA MET A 74 4.97 -11.92 -11.21
C MET A 74 6.16 -11.28 -11.96
N ASP A 75 6.30 -9.95 -11.89
CA ASP A 75 7.50 -9.21 -12.30
C ASP A 75 8.61 -9.31 -11.25
#